data_AF-A0A4S8J5B4-F1
#
_entry.id   AF-A0A4S8J5B4-F1
#
_cell.length_a   1.000
_cell.length_b   1.000
_cell.length_c   1.000
_cell.angle_alpha   90.00
_cell.angle_beta   90.00
_cell.angle_gamma   90.00
#
_symmetry.space_group_name_H-M   'P 1'
#
loop_
_entity.id
_entity.type
_entity.pdbx_description
1 polymer ?
#
loop_
_entity_poly.entity_id
_entity_poly.type
_entity_poly.pdbx_seq_one_letter_code
_entity_poly.pdbx_strand_id
1 'polypeptide(L)' 'MVYAMCSVLKSVNPSLKAMVVPQGAHHVDLRYSTKEDPMWLQNVRRKEINIIAGWINQFYADSKL' A
#
# COMPACT_ATOMS: atom_id res chain seq x y z
N MET A 1 8.20 -14.04 -6.62
CA MET A 1 9.49 -13.48 -6.17
C MET A 1 10.44 -13.01 -7.29
N VAL A 2 10.08 -13.13 -8.59
CA VAL A 2 10.94 -12.68 -9.72
C VAL A 2 10.83 -11.17 -9.98
N TYR A 3 9.70 -10.54 -9.65
CA TYR A 3 9.43 -9.14 -9.97
C TYR A 3 9.97 -8.09 -8.99
N ALA A 4 10.45 -8.51 -7.81
CA ALA A 4 10.88 -7.59 -6.74
C ALA A 4 12.32 -7.05 -6.93
N MET A 5 13.10 -7.61 -7.86
CA MET A 5 14.54 -7.33 -7.96
C MET A 5 14.89 -5.93 -8.49
N CYS A 6 13.98 -5.30 -9.25
CA CYS A 6 14.14 -3.94 -9.75
C CYS A 6 13.19 -2.93 -9.05
N SER A 7 12.59 -3.32 -7.92
CA SER A 7 11.61 -2.50 -7.19
C SER A 7 12.24 -1.77 -6.01
N VAL A 8 11.54 -0.74 -5.50
CA VAL A 8 11.90 -0.08 -4.24
C VAL A 8 11.46 -0.95 -3.06
N LEU A 9 12.42 -1.52 -2.32
CA LEU A 9 12.16 -2.46 -1.22
C LEU A 9 12.22 -1.82 0.17
N LYS A 10 12.50 -0.51 0.26
CA LYS A 10 12.58 0.24 1.51
C LYS A 10 12.02 1.64 1.31
N SER A 11 11.30 2.14 2.30
CA SER A 11 10.81 3.53 2.30
C SER A 11 11.99 4.48 2.18
N VAL A 12 11.87 5.47 1.31
CA VAL A 12 12.93 6.45 1.04
C VAL A 12 12.84 7.64 2.00
N ASN A 13 11.61 8.01 2.39
CA ASN A 13 11.33 9.05 3.38
C ASN A 13 9.92 8.82 3.99
N PRO A 14 9.45 9.66 4.94
CA PRO A 14 8.14 9.46 5.58
C PRO A 14 6.92 9.49 4.64
N SER A 15 6.98 10.19 3.50
CA SER A 15 5.88 10.25 2.51
C SER A 15 6.04 9.21 1.38
N LEU A 16 7.27 8.87 0.99
CA LEU A 16 7.59 7.86 -0.02
C LEU A 16 7.83 6.49 0.66
N LYS A 17 6.74 5.82 1.00
CA LYS A 17 6.72 4.54 1.71
C LYS A 17 6.80 3.37 0.75
N ALA A 18 7.65 2.39 1.05
CA ALA A 18 7.65 1.09 0.36
C ALA A 18 6.95 0.04 1.22
N MET A 19 6.10 -0.78 0.60
CA MET A 19 5.47 -1.92 1.26
C MET A 19 5.91 -3.21 0.57
N VAL A 20 6.82 -3.95 1.23
CA VAL A 20 7.29 -5.23 0.71
C VAL A 20 6.37 -6.33 1.22
N VAL A 21 5.84 -7.11 0.28
CA VAL A 21 4.92 -8.20 0.57
C VAL A 21 5.57 -9.51 0.10
N PRO A 22 6.24 -10.27 0.99
CA PRO A 22 7.01 -11.45 0.60
C PRO A 22 6.18 -12.52 -0.13
N GLN A 23 4.91 -12.67 0.26
CA GLN A 23 3.95 -13.63 -0.29
C GLN A 23 3.20 -13.07 -1.53
N GLY A 24 3.42 -11.80 -1.87
CA GLY A 24 2.74 -11.13 -2.97
C GLY A 24 3.24 -11.62 -4.33
N ALA A 25 2.30 -12.02 -5.19
CA ALA A 25 2.55 -12.07 -6.62
C ALA A 25 2.52 -10.64 -7.21
N HIS A 26 2.67 -10.53 -8.54
CA HIS A 26 2.91 -9.28 -9.29
C HIS A 26 2.31 -7.97 -8.73
N HIS A 27 1.00 -7.95 -8.38
CA HIS A 27 0.31 -6.81 -7.73
C HIS A 27 -1.06 -7.28 -7.19
N VAL A 28 -1.04 -8.32 -6.37
CA VAL A 28 -2.27 -8.99 -5.89
C VAL A 28 -3.14 -8.07 -4.99
N ASP A 29 -2.53 -7.10 -4.35
CA ASP A 29 -3.14 -5.96 -3.66
C ASP A 29 -4.14 -5.19 -4.53
N LEU A 30 -3.89 -5.05 -5.85
CA LEU A 30 -4.78 -4.35 -6.78
C LEU A 30 -5.97 -5.18 -7.30
N ARG A 31 -6.00 -6.49 -7.04
CA ARG A 31 -7.13 -7.34 -7.49
C ARG A 31 -8.38 -7.11 -6.65
N TYR A 32 -9.54 -7.49 -7.18
CA TYR A 32 -10.78 -7.51 -6.41
C TYR A 32 -10.64 -8.34 -5.12
N SER A 33 -11.36 -7.93 -4.08
CA SER A 33 -11.37 -8.69 -2.83
C SER A 33 -12.25 -9.93 -2.96
N THR A 34 -11.77 -11.03 -2.40
CA THR A 34 -12.47 -12.31 -2.34
C THR A 34 -12.57 -12.78 -0.89
N LYS A 35 -13.49 -13.70 -0.58
CA LYS A 35 -13.63 -14.24 0.79
C LYS A 35 -12.42 -15.09 1.18
N GLU A 36 -11.69 -15.56 0.19
CA GLU A 36 -10.50 -16.39 0.28
C GLU A 36 -9.21 -15.57 0.44
N ASP A 37 -9.30 -14.23 0.42
CA ASP A 37 -8.13 -13.36 0.56
C ASP A 37 -7.44 -13.62 1.90
N PRO A 38 -6.14 -13.96 1.90
CA PRO A 38 -5.43 -14.24 3.12
C PRO A 38 -5.31 -12.97 3.98
N MET A 39 -5.26 -13.16 5.30
CA MET A 39 -5.20 -12.05 6.27
C MET A 39 -4.06 -11.05 6.00
N TRP A 40 -2.91 -11.53 5.50
CA TRP A 40 -1.80 -10.64 5.17
C TRP A 40 -2.16 -9.66 4.04
N LEU A 41 -2.93 -10.09 3.05
CA LEU A 41 -3.36 -9.27 1.91
C LEU A 41 -4.38 -8.22 2.35
N GLN A 42 -5.31 -8.62 3.20
CA GLN A 42 -6.27 -7.71 3.81
C GLN A 42 -5.57 -6.62 4.64
N ASN A 43 -4.53 -6.99 5.38
CA ASN A 43 -3.75 -6.04 6.19
C ASN A 43 -2.93 -5.07 5.32
N VAL A 44 -2.38 -5.52 4.18
CA VAL A 44 -1.72 -4.67 3.19
C VAL A 44 -2.69 -3.61 2.66
N ARG A 45 -3.85 -4.04 2.14
CA ARG A 45 -4.88 -3.13 1.62
C ARG A 45 -5.39 -2.14 2.67
N ARG A 46 -5.56 -2.58 3.92
CA ARG A 46 -5.95 -1.68 5.02
C ARG A 46 -4.91 -0.59 5.28
N LYS A 47 -3.63 -0.93 5.22
CA LYS A 47 -2.54 0.05 5.37
C LYS A 47 -2.53 1.05 4.21
N GLU A 48 -2.74 0.57 2.99
CA GLU A 48 -2.82 1.44 1.79
C GLU A 48 -3.98 2.42 1.89
N ILE A 49 -5.18 1.93 2.25
CA ILE A 49 -6.37 2.77 2.48
C ILE A 49 -6.08 3.84 3.53
N ASN A 50 -5.46 3.48 4.66
CA ASN A 50 -5.13 4.45 5.70
C ASN A 50 -4.14 5.53 5.23
N ILE A 51 -3.17 5.17 4.38
CA ILE A 51 -2.21 6.12 3.80
C ILE A 51 -2.92 7.07 2.83
N ILE A 52 -3.71 6.54 1.91
CA ILE A 52 -4.44 7.34 0.91
C ILE A 52 -5.46 8.26 1.57
N ALA A 53 -6.22 7.75 2.54
CA ALA A 53 -7.14 8.57 3.33
C ALA A 53 -6.40 9.69 4.07
N GLY A 54 -5.20 9.40 4.60
CA GLY A 54 -4.32 10.41 5.19
C GLY A 54 -3.96 11.53 4.20
N TRP A 55 -3.61 11.19 2.95
CA TRP A 55 -3.31 12.19 1.92
C TRP A 55 -4.52 13.07 1.59
N ILE A 56 -5.71 12.47 1.46
CA ILE A 56 -6.95 13.21 1.18
C ILE A 56 -7.30 14.15 2.35
N ASN A 57 -7.19 13.67 3.59
CA ASN A 57 -7.44 14.48 4.78
C ASN A 57 -6.45 15.65 4.88
N GLN A 58 -5.17 15.40 4.59
CA GLN A 58 -4.14 16.45 4.58
C GLN A 58 -4.47 17.52 3.54
N PHE A 59 -4.84 17.13 2.31
CA PHE A 59 -5.24 18.07 1.26
C PHE A 59 -6.39 18.98 1.70
N TYR A 60 -7.44 18.43 2.32
CA TYR A 60 -8.56 19.23 2.81
C TYR A 60 -8.22 20.10 4.02
N ALA A 61 -7.25 19.70 4.85
CA ALA A 61 -6.76 20.53 5.95
C ALA A 61 -5.96 21.72 5.43
N ASP A 62 -5.07 21.48 4.45
CA ASP A 62 -4.23 22.52 3.86
C ASP A 62 -5.03 23.49 3.00
N SER A 63 -6.09 23.02 2.32
CA SER A 63 -6.96 23.86 1.47
C SER A 63 -7.95 24.72 2.25
N LYS A 64 -8.01 24.58 3.58
CA LYS A 64 -8.84 25.42 4.47
C LYS A 64 -8.06 26.59 5.09
N LEU A 65 -6.79 26.74 4.72
CA LEU A 65 -5.95 27.92 4.98
C LEU A 65 -6.15 28.96 3.88
#